data_AF-Q9XVD4-F1
#
_entry.id   AF-Q9XVD4-F1
#
_cell.length_a   1.000
_cell.length_b   1.000
_cell.length_c   1.000
_cell.angle_alpha   90.00
_cell.angle_beta   90.00
_cell.angle_gamma   90.00
#
_symmetry.space_group_name_H-M   'P 1'
#
loop_
_entity.id
_entity.type
_entity.pdbx_description
1 polymer ?
#
loop_
_entity_poly.entity_id
_entity_poly.type
_entity_poly.pdbx_seq_one_letter_code
_entity_poly.pdbx_strand_id
1 'polypeptide(L)' 'MAQSTQEAEGEQQRRQAVLRERYLSFLQKSADKPATIEMCERTTVTATIKAFQPSSEHVIVGTVAVA' A
#
# COMPACT_ATOMS: atom_id res chain seq x y z
N MET A 1 -33.36 -17.58 -0.86
CA MET A 1 -32.49 -16.70 -0.06
C MET A 1 -30.99 -16.81 -0.39
N ALA A 2 -30.55 -17.75 -1.25
CA ALA A 2 -29.14 -17.95 -1.59
C ALA A 2 -28.59 -17.05 -2.74
N GLN A 3 -29.47 -16.42 -3.52
CA GLN A 3 -29.09 -15.61 -4.68
C GLN A 3 -28.61 -14.21 -4.28
N SER A 4 -29.23 -13.63 -3.25
CA SER A 4 -28.87 -12.34 -2.66
C SER A 4 -27.51 -12.35 -1.95
N THR A 5 -27.04 -13.51 -1.47
CA THR A 5 -25.71 -13.67 -0.86
C THR A 5 -24.59 -13.70 -1.91
N GLN A 6 -24.79 -14.38 -3.05
CA GLN A 6 -23.79 -14.41 -4.13
C GLN A 6 -23.60 -13.03 -4.80
N GLU A 7 -24.68 -12.26 -4.97
CA GLU A 7 -24.60 -10.91 -5.51
C GLU A 7 -23.87 -9.96 -4.56
N ALA A 8 -24.09 -10.10 -3.24
CA ALA A 8 -23.38 -9.32 -2.22
C ALA A 8 -21.88 -9.67 -2.17
N GLU A 9 -21.52 -10.96 -2.28
CA GLU A 9 -20.13 -11.40 -2.34
C GLU A 9 -19.42 -10.92 -3.61
N GLY A 10 -20.08 -11.00 -4.77
CA GLY A 10 -19.53 -10.50 -6.05
C GLY A 10 -19.30 -9.00 -6.04
N GLU A 11 -20.23 -8.23 -5.46
CA GLU A 11 -20.08 -6.78 -5.29
C GLU A 11 -18.94 -6.44 -4.32
N GLN A 12 -18.80 -7.18 -3.22
CA GLN A 12 -17.68 -7.01 -2.29
C GLN A 12 -16.32 -7.30 -2.95
N GLN A 13 -16.22 -8.38 -3.74
CA GLN A 13 -15.01 -8.71 -4.49
C GLN A 13 -14.63 -7.62 -5.49
N ARG A 14 -15.62 -7.08 -6.23
CA ARG A 14 -15.39 -5.96 -7.15
C ARG A 14 -14.87 -4.72 -6.43
N ARG A 15 -15.47 -4.36 -5.29
CA ARG A 15 -15.01 -3.23 -4.46
C ARG A 15 -13.58 -3.44 -3.98
N GLN A 16 -13.25 -4.64 -3.49
CA GLN A 16 -11.89 -4.98 -3.07
C GLN A 16 -10.90 -4.90 -4.24
N ALA A 17 -11.27 -5.37 -5.43
CA ALA A 17 -10.44 -5.27 -6.64
C ALA A 17 -10.14 -3.82 -7.02
N VAL A 18 -11.15 -2.93 -7.00
CA VAL A 18 -10.98 -1.50 -7.30
C VAL A 18 -10.08 -0.81 -6.28
N LEU A 19 -10.27 -1.10 -4.98
CA LEU A 19 -9.41 -0.55 -3.92
C LEU A 19 -7.97 -1.04 -4.09
N ARG A 20 -7.80 -2.33 -4.41
CA ARG A 20 -6.48 -2.93 -4.63
C ARG A 20 -5.76 -2.31 -5.83
N GLU A 21 -6.46 -2.11 -6.94
CA GLU A 21 -5.92 -1.46 -8.14
C GLU A 21 -5.45 -0.03 -7.83
N ARG A 22 -6.28 0.76 -7.14
CA ARG A 22 -5.93 2.13 -6.72
C ARG A 22 -4.72 2.16 -5.82
N TYR A 23 -4.65 1.23 -4.85
CA TYR A 23 -3.51 1.09 -3.96
C TYR A 23 -2.23 0.78 -4.75
N LEU A 24 -2.24 -0.22 -5.63
CA LEU A 24 -1.08 -0.57 -6.45
C LEU A 24 -0.63 0.58 -7.36
N SER A 25 -1.58 1.33 -7.95
CA SER A 25 -1.27 2.52 -8.74
C SER A 25 -0.61 3.62 -7.90
N PHE A 26 -1.07 3.83 -6.67
CA PHE A 26 -0.43 4.76 -5.74
C PHE A 26 1.00 4.33 -5.41
N LEU A 27 1.22 3.05 -5.11
CA LEU A 27 2.56 2.52 -4.82
C LEU A 27 3.52 2.73 -5.99
N GLN A 28 3.09 2.43 -7.22
CA GLN A 28 3.89 2.65 -8.43
C GLN A 28 4.25 4.13 -8.62
N LYS A 29 3.30 5.05 -8.41
CA LYS A 29 3.53 6.50 -8.52
C LYS A 29 4.39 7.07 -7.41
N SER A 30 4.57 6.32 -6.32
CA SER A 30 5.35 6.73 -5.16
C SER A 30 6.80 6.22 -5.20
N ALA A 31 7.13 5.35 -6.16
CA ALA A 31 8.50 4.94 -6.43
C ALA A 31 9.39 6.16 -6.73
N ASP A 32 10.61 6.11 -6.21
CA ASP A 32 11.65 7.15 -6.28
C ASP A 32 11.27 8.52 -5.69
N LYS A 33 10.21 8.59 -4.89
CA LYS A 33 9.87 9.80 -4.12
C LYS A 33 10.38 9.72 -2.68
N PRO A 34 10.79 10.84 -2.08
CA PRO A 34 11.03 10.89 -0.65
C PRO A 34 9.73 10.67 0.11
N ALA A 35 9.81 9.91 1.19
CA ALA A 35 8.71 9.66 2.10
C ALA A 35 9.18 9.75 3.55
N THR A 36 8.27 10.23 4.39
CA THR A 36 8.42 10.20 5.84
C THR A 36 7.81 8.89 6.34
N ILE A 37 8.60 8.11 7.06
CA ILE A 37 8.22 6.80 7.58
C ILE A 37 8.19 6.90 9.10
N GLU A 38 7.01 6.73 9.66
CA GLU A 38 6.82 6.57 11.09
C GLU A 38 7.11 5.11 11.47
N MET A 39 8.16 4.91 12.24
CA MET A 39 8.56 3.62 12.79
C MET A 39 8.11 3.53 14.25
N CYS A 40 8.30 2.34 14.84
CA CYS A 40 8.08 2.15 16.27
C CYS A 40 8.87 3.15 17.13
N GLU A 41 8.46 3.28 18.39
CA GLU A 41 9.15 4.13 19.37
C GLU A 41 9.19 5.63 19.00
N ARG A 42 8.23 6.08 18.18
CA ARG A 42 8.14 7.47 17.68
C ARG A 42 9.35 7.89 16.85
N THR A 43 10.03 6.93 16.24
CA THR A 43 11.15 7.20 15.34
C THR A 43 10.60 7.60 13.98
N THR A 44 10.97 8.77 13.50
CA THR A 44 10.56 9.26 12.18
C THR A 44 11.79 9.33 11.28
N VAL A 45 11.70 8.71 10.11
CA VAL A 45 12.79 8.62 9.16
C VAL A 45 12.37 9.19 7.82
N THR A 46 13.26 9.96 7.17
CA THR A 46 13.05 10.38 5.78
C THR A 46 13.89 9.50 4.85
N ALA A 47 13.24 8.80 3.93
CA ALA A 47 13.93 7.94 2.97
C ALA A 47 13.27 7.98 1.59
N THR A 48 14.05 7.76 0.53
CA THR A 48 13.52 7.61 -0.82
C THR A 48 12.98 6.20 -1.00
N ILE A 49 11.72 6.08 -1.39
CA ILE A 49 11.10 4.76 -1.65
C ILE A 49 11.68 4.20 -2.96
N LYS A 50 12.20 2.98 -2.92
CA LYS A 50 12.70 2.27 -4.11
C LYS A 50 11.67 1.32 -4.69
N ALA A 51 10.99 0.57 -3.83
CA ALA A 51 9.97 -0.36 -4.23
C ALA A 51 9.02 -0.69 -3.07
N PHE A 52 7.88 -1.26 -3.40
CA PHE A 52 6.96 -1.86 -2.45
C PHE A 52 6.79 -3.34 -2.78
N GLN A 53 6.69 -4.19 -1.76
CA GLN A 53 6.41 -5.61 -1.97
C GLN A 53 4.89 -5.81 -2.07
N PRO A 54 4.32 -6.15 -3.24
CA PRO A 54 2.86 -6.13 -3.41
C PRO A 54 2.13 -7.12 -2.50
N SER A 55 2.75 -8.25 -2.16
CA SER A 55 2.14 -9.30 -1.33
C SER A 55 2.18 -9.01 0.18
N SER A 56 2.73 -7.88 0.60
CA SER A 56 2.88 -7.51 2.01
C SER A 56 2.85 -5.99 2.17
N GLU A 57 2.99 -5.48 3.39
CA GLU A 57 3.05 -4.03 3.64
C GLU A 57 4.50 -3.50 3.71
N HIS A 58 5.49 -4.31 3.28
CA HIS A 58 6.90 -3.92 3.31
C HIS A 58 7.25 -2.89 2.23
N VAL A 59 8.05 -1.90 2.63
CA VAL A 59 8.63 -0.86 1.78
C VAL A 59 10.14 -1.06 1.70
N ILE A 60 10.68 -1.05 0.49
CA ILE A 60 12.13 -1.05 0.24
C ILE A 60 12.55 0.39 0.04
N VAL A 61 13.47 0.87 0.87
CA VAL A 61 13.95 2.25 0.84
C VAL A 61 15.42 2.31 0.45
N GLY A 62 15.80 3.41 -0.20
CA GLY A 62 17.20 3.76 -0.45
C GLY A 62 17.87 4.35 0.78
N THR A 63 18.96 5.08 0.58
CA THR A 63 19.77 5.68 1.65
C THR A 63 18.89 6.41 2.66
N VAL A 64 19.03 6.00 3.92
CA VAL A 64 18.27 6.55 5.03
C VAL A 64 18.98 7.80 5.54
N ALA A 65 18.34 8.96 5.46
CA ALA A 65 18.80 10.15 6.16
C ALA A 65 18.13 10.16 7.55
N VAL A 66 18.91 9.88 8.58
CA VAL A 66 18.49 10.08 9.97
C VAL A 66 18.64 11.57 10.26
N ALA A 67 17.54 12.22 10.66
CA ALA A 67 17.57 13.60 11.15
C ALA A 67 18.10 13.65 12.58
#